data_AF-A0A6G9Z6V8-F1
#
_entry.id   AF-A0A6G9Z6V8-F1
#
_cell.length_a   1.000
_cell.length_b   1.000
_cell.length_c   1.000
_cell.angle_alpha   90.00
_cell.angle_beta   90.00
_cell.angle_gamma   90.00
#
_symmetry.space_group_name_H-M   'P 1'
#
loop_
_entity.id
_entity.type
_entity.pdbx_description
1 polymer ?
#
loop_
_entity_poly.entity_id
_entity_poly.type
_entity_poly.pdbx_seq_one_letter_code
_entity_poly.pdbx_strand_id
1 'polypeptide(L)'
;MTGVVFALPYTPADADKVIAAAKDFTKSLTADLKMVSLGGLSEAGIINSQSRDVQKIKEFGGSVIAVPQSDYTETIKIELVEASNLDALRLIFGKDNIVEIKGTGANANVTVAVEVRHSDKPLNEWILATETVQGNKLRRQVVPKGQPTTVGDVSQVSNDIVKYDVTIEAFPYKGLNVVEYLSLGIPATSGDTDKSAGGDTDRPAREK
;
A
#
# COMPACT_ATOMS: atom_id res chain seq x y z
N MET A 1 -2.18 -17.61 3.22
CA MET A 1 -2.26 -16.27 2.61
C MET A 1 -1.30 -15.41 3.39
N THR A 2 -0.26 -14.88 2.74
CA THR A 2 0.72 -14.01 3.41
C THR A 2 0.47 -12.58 2.95
N GLY A 3 0.55 -11.64 3.88
CA GLY A 3 0.33 -10.22 3.61
C GLY A 3 1.48 -9.40 4.17
N VAL A 4 1.97 -8.45 3.38
CA VAL A 4 2.99 -7.49 3.80
C VAL A 4 2.48 -6.09 3.49
N VAL A 5 2.75 -5.15 4.41
CA VAL A 5 2.47 -3.73 4.20
C VAL A 5 3.77 -2.98 3.95
N PHE A 6 3.75 -2.10 2.97
CA PHE A 6 4.80 -1.16 2.65
C PHE A 6 4.29 0.27 2.82
N ALA A 7 5.15 1.17 3.27
CA ALA A 7 4.82 2.58 3.39
C ALA A 7 5.94 3.50 2.92
N LEU A 8 5.58 4.72 2.56
CA LEU A 8 6.48 5.81 2.24
C LEU A 8 5.83 7.13 2.67
N PRO A 9 6.56 8.13 3.21
CA PRO A 9 5.98 9.44 3.48
C PRO A 9 5.36 10.04 2.21
N TYR A 10 4.21 10.69 2.34
CA TYR A 10 3.48 11.19 1.17
C TYR A 10 4.27 12.28 0.43
N THR A 11 4.48 12.05 -0.87
CA THR A 11 4.77 13.11 -1.84
C THR A 11 3.96 12.85 -3.12
N PRO A 12 3.46 13.88 -3.81
CA PRO A 12 2.68 13.67 -5.04
C PRO A 12 3.46 12.93 -6.13
N ALA A 13 4.78 13.16 -6.22
CA ALA A 13 5.64 12.52 -7.22
C ALA A 13 5.87 11.03 -6.93
N ASP A 14 6.00 10.66 -5.65
CA ASP A 14 6.19 9.26 -5.28
C ASP A 14 4.88 8.48 -5.34
N ALA A 15 3.73 9.12 -5.06
CA ALA A 15 2.41 8.51 -5.25
C ALA A 15 2.23 8.02 -6.71
N ASP A 16 2.58 8.86 -7.69
CA ASP A 16 2.53 8.48 -9.11
C ASP A 16 3.48 7.31 -9.45
N LYS A 17 4.70 7.32 -8.91
CA LYS A 17 5.66 6.23 -9.14
C LYS A 17 5.17 4.91 -8.55
N VAL A 18 4.64 4.94 -7.32
CA VAL A 18 4.13 3.75 -6.64
C VAL A 18 2.95 3.17 -7.41
N ILE A 19 1.99 3.99 -7.84
CA ILE A 19 0.86 3.54 -8.68
C ILE A 19 1.37 2.91 -9.98
N ALA A 20 2.34 3.53 -10.66
CA ALA A 20 2.86 3.02 -11.93
C ALA A 20 3.58 1.68 -11.76
N ALA A 21 4.42 1.54 -10.72
CA ALA A 21 5.19 0.32 -10.48
C ALA A 21 4.36 -0.81 -9.86
N ALA A 22 3.30 -0.50 -9.11
CA ALA A 22 2.45 -1.52 -8.49
C ALA A 22 1.69 -2.40 -9.50
N LYS A 23 1.52 -1.93 -10.74
CA LYS A 23 0.98 -2.70 -11.88
C LYS A 23 1.86 -3.89 -12.29
N ASP A 24 3.17 -3.79 -12.07
CA ASP A 24 4.15 -4.78 -12.48
C ASP A 24 4.52 -5.66 -11.28
N PHE A 25 3.93 -6.86 -11.23
CA PHE A 25 4.15 -7.82 -10.16
C PHE A 25 5.57 -8.41 -10.12
N THR A 26 6.40 -8.19 -11.15
CA THR A 26 7.81 -8.61 -11.15
C THR A 26 8.71 -7.61 -10.44
N LYS A 27 8.25 -6.36 -10.27
CA LYS A 27 9.01 -5.31 -9.59
C LYS A 27 8.82 -5.36 -8.09
N SER A 28 9.92 -5.08 -7.39
CA SER A 28 9.94 -5.00 -5.93
C SER A 28 9.51 -3.61 -5.47
N LEU A 29 8.54 -3.55 -4.57
CA LEU A 29 8.07 -2.28 -4.00
C LEU A 29 9.09 -1.64 -3.05
N THR A 30 10.09 -2.38 -2.58
CA THR A 30 11.12 -1.84 -1.68
C THR A 30 12.32 -1.27 -2.43
N ALA A 31 12.93 -2.07 -3.31
CA ALA A 31 14.17 -1.70 -4.00
C ALA A 31 13.97 -0.54 -5.00
N ASP A 32 12.86 -0.57 -5.76
CA ASP A 32 12.63 0.39 -6.84
C ASP A 32 12.00 1.70 -6.35
N LEU A 33 11.19 1.63 -5.30
CA LEU A 33 10.37 2.75 -4.82
C LEU A 33 10.78 3.28 -3.45
N LYS A 34 11.80 2.67 -2.81
CA LYS A 34 12.24 3.00 -1.45
C LYS A 34 11.12 2.92 -0.41
N MET A 35 10.07 2.14 -0.67
CA MET A 35 9.05 1.90 0.34
C MET A 35 9.65 1.03 1.44
N VAL A 36 9.42 1.43 2.69
CA VAL A 36 9.84 0.65 3.85
C VAL A 36 8.80 -0.42 4.12
N SER A 37 9.26 -1.65 4.41
CA SER A 37 8.36 -2.71 4.83
C SER A 37 7.99 -2.50 6.28
N LEU A 38 6.69 -2.34 6.53
CA LEU A 38 6.13 -2.25 7.88
C LEU A 38 5.99 -3.63 8.52
N GLY A 39 6.19 -4.70 7.73
CA GLY A 39 6.23 -6.08 8.14
C GLY A 39 4.91 -6.82 7.93
N GLY A 40 4.73 -7.90 8.70
CA GLY A 40 3.63 -8.84 8.53
C GLY A 40 2.30 -8.32 9.06
N LEU A 41 1.21 -8.84 8.47
CA LEU A 41 -0.15 -8.66 8.97
C LEU A 41 -0.56 -9.83 9.85
N SER A 42 -1.41 -9.57 10.85
CA SER A 42 -2.02 -10.61 11.66
C SER A 42 -3.06 -11.43 10.88
N GLU A 43 -3.66 -12.41 11.55
CA GLU A 43 -4.80 -13.19 11.01
C GLU A 43 -6.04 -12.32 10.70
N ALA A 44 -6.14 -11.12 11.27
CA ALA A 44 -7.20 -10.17 10.94
C ALA A 44 -7.10 -9.66 9.49
N GLY A 45 -5.91 -9.73 8.88
CA GLY A 45 -5.68 -9.36 7.49
C GLY A 45 -5.81 -7.86 7.24
N ILE A 46 -6.36 -7.53 6.06
CA ILE A 46 -6.59 -6.14 5.62
C ILE A 46 -8.09 -5.98 5.44
N ILE A 47 -8.67 -5.01 6.15
CA ILE A 47 -10.09 -4.68 6.02
C ILE A 47 -10.18 -3.35 5.27
N ASN A 48 -10.72 -3.38 4.05
CA ASN A 48 -11.05 -2.17 3.31
C ASN A 48 -12.54 -1.88 3.46
N SER A 49 -12.88 -0.74 4.06
CA SER A 49 -14.25 -0.28 4.30
C SER A 49 -14.54 0.94 3.42
N GLN A 50 -15.59 0.85 2.61
CA GLN A 50 -16.05 1.91 1.72
C GLN A 50 -17.44 2.38 2.14
N SER A 51 -17.63 3.70 2.26
CA SER A 51 -18.94 4.31 2.49
C SER A 51 -19.30 5.25 1.35
N ARG A 52 -20.56 5.17 0.90
CA ARG A 52 -21.15 6.03 -0.13
C ARG A 52 -22.45 6.59 0.39
N ASP A 53 -22.43 7.90 0.67
CA ASP A 53 -23.65 8.60 1.04
C ASP A 53 -24.31 9.17 -0.22
N VAL A 54 -25.62 8.98 -0.32
CA VAL A 54 -26.42 9.43 -1.46
C VAL A 54 -27.65 10.19 -1.00
N GLN A 55 -27.99 11.26 -1.70
CA GLN A 55 -29.22 12.00 -1.46
C GLN A 55 -30.28 11.58 -2.47
N LYS A 56 -31.44 11.12 -1.98
CA LYS A 56 -32.58 10.76 -2.83
C LYS A 56 -33.43 12.01 -3.09
N ILE A 57 -33.34 12.56 -4.28
CA ILE A 57 -34.21 13.64 -4.73
C ILE A 57 -35.52 13.01 -5.20
N LYS A 58 -36.63 13.41 -4.58
CA LYS A 58 -37.97 12.94 -4.93
C LYS A 58 -38.73 14.00 -5.73
N GLU A 59 -39.54 13.56 -6.68
CA GLU A 59 -40.55 14.41 -7.29
C GLU A 59 -41.72 14.63 -6.32
N PHE A 60 -42.59 15.60 -6.67
CA PHE A 60 -43.74 15.98 -5.86
C PHE A 60 -44.73 14.82 -5.61
N GLY A 61 -44.75 13.82 -6.51
CA GLY A 61 -45.51 12.58 -6.37
C GLY A 61 -44.87 11.51 -5.45
N GLY A 62 -43.70 11.79 -4.87
CA GLY A 62 -43.02 10.91 -3.93
C GLY A 62 -42.06 9.89 -4.55
N SER A 63 -42.01 9.77 -5.88
CA SER A 63 -41.04 8.91 -6.59
C SER A 63 -39.63 9.50 -6.54
N VAL A 64 -38.60 8.66 -6.47
CA VAL A 64 -37.20 9.12 -6.53
C VAL A 64 -36.82 9.38 -7.99
N ILE A 65 -36.38 10.60 -8.31
CA ILE A 65 -35.98 11.02 -9.66
C ILE A 65 -34.47 11.08 -9.85
N ALA A 66 -33.70 11.27 -8.77
CA ALA A 66 -32.25 11.28 -8.82
C ALA A 66 -31.66 10.83 -7.48
N VAL A 67 -30.48 10.21 -7.57
CA VAL A 67 -29.72 9.73 -6.40
C VAL A 67 -28.27 10.22 -6.51
N PRO A 68 -28.01 11.55 -6.49
CA PRO A 68 -26.65 12.07 -6.47
C PRO A 68 -25.88 11.57 -5.24
N GLN A 69 -24.61 11.25 -5.45
CA GLN A 69 -23.69 10.89 -4.37
C GLN A 69 -23.19 12.16 -3.67
N SER A 70 -23.36 12.22 -2.35
CA SER A 70 -22.95 13.36 -1.52
C SER A 70 -21.56 13.20 -0.94
N ASP A 71 -21.17 11.97 -0.60
CA ASP A 71 -19.85 11.71 -0.01
C ASP A 71 -19.30 10.32 -0.41
N TYR A 72 -17.98 10.19 -0.39
CA TYR A 72 -17.25 8.94 -0.54
C TYR A 72 -16.08 8.89 0.44
N THR A 73 -16.13 7.94 1.37
CA THR A 73 -15.02 7.68 2.28
C THR A 73 -14.53 6.25 2.10
N GLU A 74 -13.22 6.06 2.18
CA GLU A 74 -12.59 4.75 2.10
C GLU A 74 -11.53 4.67 3.19
N THR A 75 -11.58 3.60 3.99
CA THR A 75 -10.66 3.40 5.11
C THR A 75 -10.07 2.00 5.03
N ILE A 76 -8.78 1.89 5.31
CA ILE A 76 -8.06 0.62 5.39
C ILE A 76 -7.65 0.41 6.84
N LYS A 77 -8.12 -0.69 7.41
CA LYS A 77 -7.72 -1.16 8.73
C LYS A 77 -6.74 -2.31 8.59
N ILE A 78 -5.60 -2.19 9.26
CA ILE A 78 -4.51 -3.18 9.28
C ILE A 78 -4.10 -3.47 10.72
N GLU A 79 -3.76 -4.73 10.99
CA GLU A 79 -3.17 -5.13 12.26
C GLU A 79 -1.74 -5.62 12.03
N LEU A 80 -0.77 -4.83 12.49
CA LEU A 80 0.67 -5.08 12.34
C LEU A 80 1.18 -5.90 13.53
N VAL A 81 1.87 -7.01 13.27
CA VAL A 81 2.45 -7.90 14.31
C VAL A 81 3.92 -7.57 14.62
N GLU A 82 4.29 -6.30 14.51
CA GLU A 82 5.70 -5.86 14.42
C GLU A 82 6.02 -4.86 15.53
N ALA A 83 6.37 -5.41 16.70
CA ALA A 83 6.63 -4.63 17.93
C ALA A 83 7.93 -3.82 17.90
N SER A 84 8.91 -4.27 17.11
CA SER A 84 10.27 -3.72 17.10
C SER A 84 10.65 -3.02 15.80
N ASN A 85 9.74 -2.94 14.83
CA ASN A 85 10.02 -2.29 13.55
C ASN A 85 9.87 -0.77 13.69
N LEU A 86 10.99 -0.03 13.56
CA LEU A 86 11.02 1.43 13.70
C LEU A 86 10.11 2.11 12.66
N ASP A 87 9.99 1.56 11.45
CA ASP A 87 9.16 2.14 10.40
C ASP A 87 7.67 1.95 10.67
N ALA A 88 7.28 0.80 11.25
CA ALA A 88 5.93 0.60 11.76
C ALA A 88 5.60 1.59 12.89
N LEU A 89 6.53 1.77 13.83
CA LEU A 89 6.36 2.74 14.92
C LEU A 89 6.26 4.19 14.41
N ARG A 90 6.97 4.55 13.33
CA ARG A 90 6.85 5.87 12.69
C ARG A 90 5.49 6.11 12.04
N LEU A 91 4.85 5.06 11.51
CA LEU A 91 3.48 5.14 11.01
C LEU A 91 2.50 5.37 12.17
N ILE A 92 2.67 4.63 13.27
CA ILE A 92 1.72 4.59 14.41
C ILE A 92 1.83 5.85 15.29
N PHE A 93 3.05 6.19 15.71
CA PHE A 93 3.29 7.27 16.68
C PHE A 93 3.73 8.57 16.01
N GLY A 94 4.02 8.55 14.71
CA GLY A 94 4.54 9.68 13.96
C GLY A 94 6.07 9.70 13.91
N LYS A 95 6.58 10.25 12.80
CA LYS A 95 8.01 10.22 12.47
C LYS A 95 8.90 10.91 13.51
N ASP A 96 8.44 12.03 14.05
CA ASP A 96 9.21 12.87 14.99
C ASP A 96 9.22 12.31 16.42
N ASN A 97 8.36 11.32 16.68
CA ASN A 97 8.17 10.74 18.00
C ASN A 97 9.00 9.47 18.24
N ILE A 98 9.71 9.00 17.21
CA ILE A 98 10.60 7.83 17.29
C ILE A 98 12.04 8.32 17.30
N VAL A 99 12.67 8.30 18.47
CA VAL A 99 14.06 8.74 18.65
C VAL A 99 14.96 7.53 18.87
N GLU A 100 15.91 7.35 17.97
CA GLU A 100 16.94 6.30 18.08
C GLU A 100 18.00 6.73 19.09
N ILE A 101 18.20 5.91 20.13
CA ILE A 101 19.29 6.09 21.09
C ILE A 101 20.48 5.31 20.56
N LYS A 102 21.57 6.02 20.20
CA LYS A 102 22.80 5.41 19.72
C LYS A 102 23.67 4.93 20.88
N GLY A 103 24.44 3.87 20.65
CA GLY A 103 25.45 3.40 21.59
C GLY A 103 26.56 4.43 21.78
N THR A 104 27.45 4.19 22.74
CA THR A 104 28.65 5.01 22.95
C THR A 104 29.91 4.23 22.55
N GLY A 105 31.02 4.93 22.32
CA GLY A 105 32.30 4.31 21.97
C GLY A 105 32.25 3.56 20.64
N ALA A 106 32.68 2.28 20.64
CA ALA A 106 32.71 1.44 19.44
C ALA A 106 31.33 1.21 18.79
N ASN A 107 30.25 1.46 19.53
CA ASN A 107 28.86 1.25 19.07
C ASN A 107 28.14 2.56 18.72
N ALA A 108 28.88 3.66 18.49
CA ALA A 108 28.29 4.97 18.16
C ALA A 108 27.38 4.97 16.92
N ASN A 109 27.58 4.01 16.00
CA ASN A 109 26.77 3.87 14.80
C ASN A 109 25.58 2.91 14.96
N VAL A 110 25.43 2.28 16.13
CA VAL A 110 24.41 1.25 16.40
C VAL A 110 23.30 1.84 17.24
N THR A 111 22.04 1.62 16.84
CA THR A 111 20.87 1.94 17.65
C THR A 111 20.74 0.90 18.76
N VAL A 112 20.88 1.32 20.01
CA VAL A 112 20.83 0.44 21.20
C VAL A 112 19.47 0.44 21.87
N ALA A 113 18.68 1.50 21.70
CA ALA A 113 17.32 1.61 22.20
C ALA A 113 16.50 2.59 21.36
N VAL A 114 15.19 2.58 21.52
CA VAL A 114 14.26 3.50 20.85
C VAL A 114 13.38 4.15 21.92
N GLU A 115 13.34 5.48 21.92
CA GLU A 115 12.38 6.26 22.70
C GLU A 115 11.14 6.50 21.84
N VAL A 116 9.99 6.03 22.30
CA VAL A 116 8.68 6.25 21.65
C VAL A 116 7.94 7.33 22.44
N ARG A 117 7.72 8.48 21.81
CA ARG A 117 7.00 9.60 22.40
C ARG A 117 5.52 9.51 22.03
N HIS A 118 4.65 9.66 23.02
CA HIS A 118 3.22 9.72 22.79
C HIS A 118 2.81 11.20 22.76
N SER A 119 2.22 11.64 21.65
CA SER A 119 1.77 13.02 21.44
C SER A 119 0.40 13.03 20.79
N ASP A 120 -0.37 14.08 21.05
CA ASP A 120 -1.66 14.41 20.46
C ASP A 120 -1.58 15.05 19.05
N LYS A 121 -0.37 15.17 18.50
CA LYS A 121 -0.17 15.75 17.17
C LYS A 121 -0.84 14.90 16.08
N PRO A 122 -1.36 15.55 15.02
CA PRO A 122 -1.86 14.83 13.86
C PRO A 122 -0.78 13.93 13.26
N LEU A 123 -1.16 12.71 12.89
CA LEU A 123 -0.26 11.77 12.22
C LEU A 123 -0.02 12.22 10.78
N ASN A 124 1.19 11.96 10.28
CA ASN A 124 1.59 12.36 8.93
C ASN A 124 0.84 11.57 7.86
N GLU A 125 0.76 12.14 6.66
CA GLU A 125 0.25 11.44 5.48
C GLU A 125 1.32 10.48 4.91
N TRP A 126 0.88 9.30 4.46
CA TRP A 126 1.71 8.23 3.91
C TRP A 126 1.11 7.69 2.62
N ILE A 127 1.98 7.22 1.72
CA ILE A 127 1.63 6.32 0.64
C ILE A 127 1.77 4.90 1.19
N LEU A 128 0.72 4.09 1.09
CA LEU A 128 0.74 2.69 1.54
C LEU A 128 0.53 1.76 0.35
N ALA A 129 1.22 0.63 0.37
CA ALA A 129 0.98 -0.46 -0.55
C ALA A 129 0.90 -1.76 0.24
N THR A 130 -0.18 -2.52 0.08
CA THR A 130 -0.30 -3.85 0.65
C THR A 130 -0.08 -4.86 -0.47
N GLU A 131 0.67 -5.92 -0.18
CA GLU A 131 0.82 -7.06 -1.07
C GLU A 131 0.28 -8.30 -0.35
N THR A 132 -0.63 -9.02 -0.99
CA THR A 132 -1.20 -10.24 -0.46
C THR A 132 -1.10 -11.39 -1.45
N VAL A 133 -0.56 -12.51 -0.99
CA VAL A 133 -0.36 -13.71 -1.81
C VAL A 133 -1.44 -14.75 -1.50
N GLN A 134 -2.19 -15.13 -2.53
CA GLN A 134 -3.22 -16.19 -2.49
C GLN A 134 -2.88 -17.26 -3.52
N GLY A 135 -2.09 -18.26 -3.13
CA GLY A 135 -1.58 -19.28 -4.05
C GLY A 135 -0.69 -18.65 -5.13
N ASN A 136 -1.04 -18.82 -6.40
CA ASN A 136 -0.31 -18.22 -7.54
C ASN A 136 -0.80 -16.82 -7.91
N LYS A 137 -1.76 -16.25 -7.16
CA LYS A 137 -2.31 -14.92 -7.40
C LYS A 137 -1.72 -13.94 -6.42
N LEU A 138 -1.32 -12.79 -6.94
CA LEU A 138 -0.84 -11.65 -6.17
C LEU A 138 -1.88 -10.53 -6.23
N ARG A 139 -2.17 -9.93 -5.08
CA ARG A 139 -3.02 -8.74 -4.97
C ARG A 139 -2.18 -7.61 -4.40
N ARG A 140 -2.18 -6.46 -5.06
CA ARG A 140 -1.57 -5.23 -4.57
C ARG A 140 -2.63 -4.16 -4.40
N GLN A 141 -2.75 -3.57 -3.21
CA GLN A 141 -3.61 -2.41 -3.00
C GLN A 141 -2.74 -1.22 -2.64
N VAL A 142 -2.88 -0.11 -3.35
CA VAL A 142 -2.13 1.12 -3.15
C VAL A 142 -3.08 2.20 -2.66
N VAL A 143 -2.75 2.79 -1.51
CA VAL A 143 -3.34 4.02 -1.00
C VAL A 143 -2.37 5.15 -1.33
N PRO A 144 -2.66 5.98 -2.35
CA PRO A 144 -1.72 7.03 -2.78
C PRO A 144 -1.60 8.15 -1.74
N LYS A 145 -2.68 8.40 -0.99
CA LYS A 145 -2.73 9.40 0.06
C LYS A 145 -3.52 8.85 1.25
N GLY A 146 -2.82 8.27 2.22
CA GLY A 146 -3.41 7.71 3.43
C GLY A 146 -2.98 8.47 4.68
N GLN A 147 -3.87 8.65 5.65
CA GLN A 147 -3.51 9.19 6.96
C GLN A 147 -4.02 8.25 8.05
N PRO A 148 -3.17 7.82 9.01
CA PRO A 148 -3.65 7.07 10.15
C PRO A 148 -4.57 7.97 11.00
N THR A 149 -5.80 7.52 11.25
CA THR A 149 -6.82 8.27 12.00
C THR A 149 -7.12 7.67 13.35
N THR A 150 -6.95 6.35 13.50
CA THR A 150 -7.18 5.66 14.77
C THR A 150 -6.10 4.61 14.96
N VAL A 151 -5.47 4.64 16.14
CA VAL A 151 -4.60 3.59 16.64
C VAL A 151 -5.35 2.90 17.77
N GLY A 152 -5.55 1.60 17.65
CA GLY A 152 -6.23 0.79 18.65
C GLY A 152 -5.38 0.54 19.89
N ASP A 153 -6.00 -0.11 20.88
CA ASP A 153 -5.33 -0.44 22.14
C ASP A 153 -4.19 -1.43 21.92
N VAL A 154 -3.06 -1.18 22.58
CA VAL A 154 -1.88 -2.04 22.53
C VAL A 154 -1.90 -2.96 23.74
N SER A 155 -2.22 -4.23 23.52
CA SER A 155 -2.17 -5.26 24.56
C SER A 155 -0.77 -5.87 24.67
N GLN A 156 -0.26 -5.98 25.89
CA GLN A 156 0.97 -6.69 26.20
C GLN A 156 0.67 -7.79 27.21
N VAL A 157 0.63 -9.02 26.72
CA VAL A 157 0.38 -10.22 27.53
C VAL A 157 1.50 -11.22 27.31
N SER A 158 1.79 -12.07 28.31
CA SER A 158 2.91 -13.02 28.25
C SER A 158 2.75 -14.13 27.22
N ASN A 159 1.54 -14.33 26.70
CA ASN A 159 1.16 -15.42 25.80
C ASN A 159 0.79 -14.96 24.38
N ASP A 160 0.95 -13.69 24.05
CA ASP A 160 0.71 -13.15 22.71
C ASP A 160 1.80 -12.15 22.32
N ILE A 161 1.96 -11.95 21.01
CA ILE A 161 2.87 -10.94 20.47
C ILE A 161 2.15 -9.59 20.51
N VAL A 162 2.90 -8.50 20.69
CA VAL A 162 2.34 -7.14 20.64
C VAL A 162 1.87 -6.84 19.22
N LYS A 163 0.62 -6.41 19.10
CA LYS A 163 -0.03 -6.06 17.83
C LYS A 163 -0.45 -4.60 17.85
N TYR A 164 -0.39 -3.97 16.69
CA TYR A 164 -0.86 -2.60 16.49
C TYR A 164 -1.98 -2.58 15.48
N ASP A 165 -3.18 -2.28 15.96
CA ASP A 165 -4.35 -2.05 15.12
C ASP A 165 -4.34 -0.58 14.65
N VAL A 166 -4.30 -0.36 13.34
CA VAL A 166 -4.23 0.98 12.74
C VAL A 166 -5.32 1.10 11.68
N THR A 167 -6.16 2.11 11.83
CA THR A 167 -7.12 2.54 10.82
C THR A 167 -6.57 3.74 10.07
N ILE A 168 -6.56 3.64 8.75
CA ILE A 168 -5.97 4.60 7.83
C ILE A 168 -7.09 5.09 6.91
N GLU A 169 -7.31 6.40 6.87
CA GLU A 169 -8.23 7.03 5.94
C GLU A 169 -7.54 7.27 4.60
N ALA A 170 -8.18 6.82 3.51
CA ALA A 170 -7.69 6.97 2.15
C ALA A 170 -8.34 8.20 1.50
N PHE A 171 -7.53 9.24 1.31
CA PHE A 171 -7.95 10.48 0.67
C PHE A 171 -7.90 10.38 -0.86
N PRO A 172 -8.73 11.16 -1.57
CA PRO A 172 -8.73 11.17 -3.03
C PRO A 172 -7.42 11.73 -3.58
N TYR A 173 -6.76 10.94 -4.41
CA TYR A 173 -5.62 11.35 -5.23
C TYR A 173 -5.98 11.17 -6.70
N LYS A 174 -6.10 12.28 -7.44
CA LYS A 174 -6.55 12.28 -8.86
C LYS A 174 -7.88 11.53 -9.08
N GLY A 175 -8.80 11.64 -8.11
CA GLY A 175 -10.10 10.97 -8.15
C GLY A 175 -10.09 9.49 -7.74
N LEU A 176 -8.97 8.97 -7.24
CA LEU A 176 -8.82 7.59 -6.78
C LEU A 176 -8.42 7.58 -5.30
N ASN A 177 -9.15 6.84 -4.46
CA ASN A 177 -8.81 6.70 -3.04
C ASN A 177 -7.88 5.50 -2.81
N VAL A 178 -8.24 4.35 -3.40
CA VAL A 178 -7.45 3.12 -3.40
C VAL A 178 -7.34 2.59 -4.82
N VAL A 179 -6.16 2.14 -5.21
CA VAL A 179 -5.89 1.52 -6.50
C VAL A 179 -5.51 0.06 -6.28
N GLU A 180 -6.23 -0.85 -6.89
CA GLU A 180 -6.01 -2.28 -6.72
C GLU A 180 -5.54 -2.95 -8.02
N TYR A 181 -4.54 -3.81 -7.89
CA TYR A 181 -4.01 -4.65 -8.95
C TYR A 181 -4.11 -6.11 -8.56
N LEU A 182 -4.69 -6.94 -9.44
CA LEU A 182 -4.79 -8.38 -9.25
C LEU A 182 -4.04 -9.11 -10.36
N SER A 183 -3.09 -9.96 -9.98
CA SER A 183 -2.50 -10.94 -10.89
C SER A 183 -3.44 -12.13 -10.99
N LEU A 184 -3.81 -12.48 -12.23
CA LEU A 184 -4.66 -13.63 -12.51
C LEU A 184 -3.89 -14.97 -12.47
N GLY A 185 -2.60 -14.95 -12.12
CA GLY A 185 -1.75 -16.14 -12.10
C GLY A 185 -1.37 -16.67 -13.49
N ILE A 186 -1.66 -15.87 -14.53
CA ILE A 186 -1.16 -16.08 -15.89
C ILE A 186 0.19 -15.36 -15.96
N PRO A 187 1.31 -16.05 -16.28
CA PRO A 187 2.57 -15.37 -16.47
C PRO A 187 2.39 -14.34 -17.59
N ALA A 188 2.74 -13.08 -17.31
CA ALA A 188 2.82 -12.07 -18.35
C ALA A 188 3.83 -12.60 -19.37
N THR A 189 3.39 -12.95 -20.58
CA THR A 189 4.30 -13.29 -21.68
C THR A 189 5.23 -12.10 -21.84
N SER A 190 6.50 -12.27 -21.49
CA SER A 190 7.57 -11.35 -21.84
C SER A 190 7.47 -11.15 -23.34
N GLY A 191 7.24 -9.91 -23.78
CA GLY A 191 6.87 -9.62 -25.16
C GLY A 191 7.75 -10.37 -26.16
N ASP A 192 7.12 -11.23 -26.96
CA ASP A 192 7.70 -11.68 -28.20
C ASP A 192 7.91 -10.42 -29.05
N THR A 193 9.17 -10.01 -29.20
CA THR A 193 9.57 -9.25 -30.37
C THR A 193 9.26 -10.16 -31.55
N ASP A 194 8.16 -9.85 -32.26
CA ASP A 194 7.82 -10.48 -33.53
C ASP A 194 8.99 -10.28 -34.49
N LYS A 195 9.88 -11.26 -34.52
CA LYS A 195 10.86 -11.48 -35.58
C LYS A 195 10.02 -11.95 -36.76
N SER A 196 9.51 -10.99 -37.53
CA SER A 196 8.91 -11.26 -38.84
C SER A 196 9.94 -11.98 -39.70
N ALA A 197 9.83 -13.29 -39.75
CA ALA A 197 10.42 -14.14 -40.76
C ALA A 197 9.70 -13.86 -42.10
N GLY A 198 10.35 -13.11 -42.97
CA GLY A 198 10.18 -13.18 -44.41
C GLY A 198 11.59 -13.13 -44.98
N GLY A 199 12.16 -14.19 -45.53
CA GLY A 199 11.61 -15.03 -46.59
C GLY A 199 12.67 -15.00 -47.68
N ASP A 200 13.57 -15.96 -47.61
CA ASP A 200 14.69 -16.19 -48.53
C ASP A 200 14.18 -16.36 -49.97
N THR A 201 14.53 -15.44 -50.88
CA THR A 201 14.53 -15.69 -52.32
C THR A 201 15.73 -15.02 -52.97
N ASP A 202 16.94 -15.51 -52.68
CA ASP A 202 18.03 -15.42 -53.64
C ASP A 202 17.95 -16.64 -54.59
N ARG A 203 17.27 -16.46 -55.73
CA ARG A 203 17.38 -17.37 -56.88
C ARG A 203 17.83 -16.56 -58.09
N PRO A 204 19.02 -16.82 -58.64
CA PRO A 204 19.55 -16.02 -59.74
C PRO A 204 18.83 -16.34 -61.05
N ALA A 205 18.30 -15.31 -61.72
CA ALA A 205 17.81 -15.42 -63.08
C ALA A 205 19.01 -15.57 -64.04
N ARG A 206 19.20 -16.77 -64.58
CA ARG A 206 20.08 -17.04 -65.73
C ARG A 206 19.26 -16.90 -67.01
N GLU A 207 19.81 -16.08 -67.90
CA GLU A 207 19.40 -15.69 -69.24
C GLU A 207 19.08 -16.86 -70.21
N LYS A 208 17.90 -16.82 -70.86
CA LYS A 208 17.64 -16.86 -72.31
C LYS A 208 16.16 -17.11 -72.61
#